data_AF-A0A7S3J634-F1
#
_entry.id   AF-A0A7S3J634-F1
#
_cell.length_a   1.000
_cell.length_b   1.000
_cell.length_c   1.000
_cell.angle_alpha   90.00
_cell.angle_beta   90.00
_cell.angle_gamma   90.00
#
_symmetry.space_group_name_H-M   'P 1'
#
loop_
_entity.id
_entity.type
_entity.pdbx_description
1 polymer ?
#
loop_
_entity_poly.entity_id
_entity_poly.type
_entity_poly.pdbx_seq_one_letter_code
_entity_poly.pdbx_strand_id
1 'polypeptide(L)'
;MAQQCARFLIKSMADLMKGKTLTGWVSYLNKFQDVSELKCSATKPEDFDCLDIQEEMMIVRACYLISDTSMKFAQSAEPMQTKWNEMYQKELIEMSRVHIMLVTYQMFRDGIKSSWIQENTKKHLCNLCKVFAAHDVYNDCSS
;
A
#
# COMPACT_ATOMS: atom_id res chain seq x y z
N MET A 1 13.51 2.66 10.52
CA MET A 1 13.28 2.54 9.06
C MET A 1 11.90 3.05 8.66
N ALA A 2 10.81 2.62 9.32
CA ALA A 2 9.44 3.11 9.05
C ALA A 2 9.31 4.65 9.03
N GLN A 3 9.87 5.37 10.01
CA GLN A 3 9.80 6.84 10.01
C GLN A 3 10.40 7.52 8.76
N GLN A 4 11.43 6.94 8.12
CA GLN A 4 11.99 7.51 6.89
C GLN A 4 11.08 7.26 5.69
N CYS A 5 10.47 6.07 5.64
CA CYS A 5 9.42 5.78 4.67
C CYS A 5 8.24 6.76 4.85
N ALA A 6 7.80 6.98 6.09
CA ALA A 6 6.74 7.93 6.41
C ALA A 6 7.05 9.36 5.92
N ARG A 7 8.27 9.86 6.15
CA ARG A 7 8.74 11.17 5.64
C ARG A 7 8.69 11.24 4.12
N PHE A 8 9.13 10.18 3.45
CA PHE A 8 9.06 10.09 2.00
C PHE A 8 7.61 10.13 1.50
N LEU A 9 6.71 9.32 2.09
CA LEU A 9 5.30 9.26 1.71
C LEU A 9 4.56 10.59 1.93
N ILE A 10 4.78 11.26 3.07
CA ILE A 10 4.21 12.59 3.32
C ILE A 10 4.69 13.60 2.28
N LYS A 11 5.98 13.57 1.92
CA LYS A 11 6.52 14.44 0.87
C LYS A 11 5.90 14.12 -0.49
N SER A 12 5.76 12.85 -0.85
CA SER A 12 5.12 12.41 -2.09
C SER A 12 3.67 12.87 -2.17
N MET A 13 2.89 12.74 -1.09
CA MET A 13 1.53 13.27 -1.04
C MET A 13 1.50 14.79 -1.17
N ALA A 14 2.41 15.52 -0.50
CA ALA A 14 2.50 16.96 -0.64
C ALA A 14 2.86 17.40 -2.08
N ASP A 15 3.70 16.64 -2.78
CA ASP A 15 4.02 16.87 -4.20
C ASP A 15 2.80 16.58 -5.10
N LEU A 16 2.07 15.51 -4.83
CA LEU A 16 0.85 15.15 -5.55
C LEU A 16 -0.26 16.21 -5.37
N MET A 17 -0.45 16.70 -4.14
CA MET A 17 -1.40 17.78 -3.84
C MET A 17 -1.05 19.11 -4.52
N LYS A 18 0.20 19.28 -4.95
CA LYS A 18 0.64 20.42 -5.78
C LYS A 18 0.47 20.16 -7.28
N GLY A 19 -0.17 19.06 -7.68
CA GLY A 19 -0.42 18.69 -9.06
C GLY A 19 0.75 17.97 -9.75
N LYS A 20 1.77 17.53 -9.02
CA LYS A 20 2.85 16.73 -9.61
C LYS A 20 2.42 15.28 -9.78
N THR A 21 2.79 14.68 -10.91
CA THR A 21 2.62 13.25 -11.12
C THR A 21 3.74 12.48 -10.44
N LEU A 22 3.37 11.49 -9.63
CA LEU A 22 4.30 10.59 -8.95
C LEU A 22 4.73 9.45 -9.88
N THR A 23 5.97 8.98 -9.74
CA THR A 23 6.54 7.89 -10.56
C THR A 23 7.11 6.78 -9.66
N GLY A 24 7.45 5.63 -10.27
CA GLY A 24 8.02 4.49 -9.57
C GLY A 24 7.08 3.87 -8.54
N TRP A 25 7.61 3.48 -7.39
CA TRP A 25 6.91 2.73 -6.35
C TRP A 25 5.77 3.49 -5.64
N VAL A 26 5.61 4.79 -5.88
CA VAL A 26 4.51 5.60 -5.35
C VAL A 26 3.54 6.06 -6.43
N SER A 27 3.71 5.59 -7.66
CA SER A 27 2.83 5.97 -8.79
C SER A 27 1.37 5.55 -8.61
N TYR A 28 1.11 4.51 -7.80
CA TYR A 28 -0.25 4.08 -7.46
C TYR A 28 -1.05 5.18 -6.73
N LEU A 29 -0.38 6.07 -5.99
CA LEU A 29 -1.02 7.18 -5.29
C LEU A 29 -1.60 8.22 -6.26
N ASN A 30 -1.21 8.26 -7.53
CA ASN A 30 -1.78 9.21 -8.49
C ASN A 30 -3.30 9.04 -8.65
N LYS A 31 -3.85 7.86 -8.31
CA LYS A 31 -5.28 7.56 -8.38
C LYS A 31 -5.97 7.62 -7.02
N PHE A 32 -5.35 8.21 -5.99
CA PHE A 32 -5.88 8.14 -4.62
C PHE A 32 -7.28 8.75 -4.46
N GLN A 33 -7.66 9.72 -5.30
CA GLN A 33 -9.00 10.31 -5.31
C GLN A 33 -10.04 9.28 -5.77
N ASP A 34 -9.75 8.59 -6.88
CA ASP A 34 -10.63 7.56 -7.46
C ASP A 34 -10.80 6.37 -6.51
N VAL A 35 -9.75 6.05 -5.74
CA VAL A 35 -9.73 4.91 -4.83
C VAL A 35 -10.81 4.98 -3.75
N SER A 36 -11.17 6.17 -3.27
CA SER A 36 -12.21 6.33 -2.25
C SER A 36 -13.61 5.95 -2.73
N GLU A 37 -13.81 5.92 -4.06
CA GLU A 37 -15.07 5.56 -4.69
C GLU A 37 -15.10 4.09 -5.17
N LEU A 38 -13.96 3.39 -5.11
CA LEU A 38 -13.88 2.00 -5.53
C LEU A 38 -14.68 1.10 -4.59
N LYS A 39 -15.45 0.21 -5.21
CA LYS A 39 -16.13 -0.89 -4.53
C LYS A 39 -15.47 -2.19 -4.95
N CYS A 40 -15.19 -3.05 -3.97
CA CYS A 40 -14.66 -4.37 -4.23
C CYS A 40 -15.61 -5.13 -5.18
N SER A 41 -15.06 -5.61 -6.29
CA SER A 41 -15.80 -6.36 -7.30
C SER A 41 -15.97 -7.84 -6.94
N ALA A 42 -15.29 -8.32 -5.90
CA ALA A 42 -15.41 -9.70 -5.42
C ALA A 42 -16.81 -9.95 -4.84
N THR A 43 -17.45 -11.02 -5.30
CA THR A 43 -18.80 -11.43 -4.89
C THR A 43 -18.82 -12.76 -4.16
N LYS A 44 -17.76 -13.56 -4.29
CA LYS A 44 -17.61 -14.88 -3.68
C LYS A 44 -16.15 -15.10 -3.22
N PRO A 45 -15.90 -16.01 -2.26
CA PRO A 45 -14.56 -16.23 -1.71
C PRO A 45 -13.48 -16.54 -2.75
N GLU A 46 -13.83 -17.24 -3.82
CA GLU A 46 -12.89 -17.64 -4.88
C GLU A 46 -12.38 -16.45 -5.69
N ASP A 47 -13.08 -15.32 -5.68
CA ASP A 47 -12.63 -14.11 -6.38
C ASP A 47 -11.36 -13.55 -5.72
N PHE A 48 -11.16 -13.80 -4.42
CA PHE A 48 -9.95 -13.40 -3.69
C PHE A 48 -8.71 -14.25 -4.03
N ASP A 49 -8.84 -15.32 -4.83
CA ASP A 49 -7.70 -16.05 -5.40
C ASP A 49 -7.11 -15.34 -6.64
N CYS A 50 -7.73 -14.26 -7.11
CA CYS A 50 -7.23 -13.46 -8.21
C CYS A 50 -6.16 -12.46 -7.74
N LEU A 51 -4.96 -12.53 -8.32
CA LEU A 51 -3.86 -11.61 -7.99
C LEU A 51 -4.22 -10.15 -8.27
N ASP A 52 -5.01 -9.86 -9.29
CA ASP A 52 -5.42 -8.48 -9.61
C ASP A 52 -6.37 -7.90 -8.55
N ILE A 53 -7.30 -8.71 -8.05
CA ILE A 53 -8.21 -8.29 -6.96
C ILE A 53 -7.41 -8.07 -5.67
N GLN A 54 -6.46 -8.95 -5.37
CA GLN A 54 -5.58 -8.78 -4.22
C GLN A 54 -4.73 -7.51 -4.31
N GLU A 55 -4.16 -7.22 -5.48
CA GLU A 55 -3.40 -5.98 -5.69
C GLU A 55 -4.28 -4.75 -5.52
N GLU A 56 -5.48 -4.75 -6.11
CA GLU A 56 -6.45 -3.65 -5.98
C GLU A 56 -6.76 -3.38 -4.50
N MET A 57 -7.04 -4.41 -3.70
CA MET A 57 -7.29 -4.26 -2.26
C MET A 57 -6.10 -3.65 -1.53
N MET A 58 -4.87 -4.10 -1.81
CA MET A 58 -3.66 -3.58 -1.19
C MET A 58 -3.40 -2.11 -1.59
N ILE A 59 -3.63 -1.76 -2.86
CA ILE A 59 -3.54 -0.39 -3.37
C ILE A 59 -4.57 0.51 -2.68
N VAL A 60 -5.82 0.06 -2.60
CA VAL A 60 -6.92 0.81 -2.00
C VAL A 60 -6.59 1.16 -0.56
N ARG A 61 -6.18 0.14 0.21
CA ARG A 61 -5.77 0.28 1.61
C ARG A 61 -4.58 1.23 1.77
N ALA A 62 -3.53 1.07 0.95
CA ALA A 62 -2.36 1.92 1.01
C ALA A 62 -2.71 3.38 0.69
N CYS A 63 -3.47 3.63 -0.37
CA CYS A 63 -3.95 4.97 -0.74
C CYS A 63 -4.77 5.60 0.39
N TYR A 64 -5.71 4.86 0.98
CA TYR A 64 -6.53 5.36 2.09
C TYR A 64 -5.67 5.78 3.29
N LEU A 65 -4.85 4.87 3.82
CA LEU A 65 -4.05 5.15 5.02
C LEU A 65 -3.02 6.26 4.79
N ILE A 66 -2.37 6.27 3.63
CA ILE A 66 -1.35 7.28 3.31
C ILE A 66 -2.00 8.65 3.13
N SER A 67 -3.12 8.74 2.41
CA SER A 67 -3.80 10.02 2.18
C SER A 67 -4.40 10.56 3.47
N ASP A 68 -5.13 9.75 4.24
CA ASP A 68 -5.72 10.13 5.52
C ASP A 68 -4.65 10.61 6.51
N THR A 69 -3.60 9.81 6.72
CA THR A 69 -2.49 10.17 7.61
C THR A 69 -1.79 11.44 7.14
N SER A 70 -1.52 11.58 5.83
CA SER A 70 -0.85 12.76 5.28
C SER A 70 -1.71 14.03 5.41
N MET A 71 -3.03 13.92 5.23
CA MET A 71 -3.95 15.04 5.40
C MET A 71 -4.06 15.47 6.86
N LYS A 72 -4.25 14.54 7.80
CA LYS A 72 -4.23 14.81 9.25
C LYS A 72 -2.89 15.44 9.67
N PHE A 73 -1.80 14.88 9.16
CA PHE A 73 -0.46 15.41 9.38
C PHE A 73 -0.32 16.82 8.79
N ALA A 74 -0.85 17.14 7.62
CA ALA A 74 -0.73 18.48 7.04
C ALA A 74 -1.60 19.52 7.77
N GLN A 75 -2.81 19.15 8.20
CA GLN A 75 -3.80 20.05 8.78
C GLN A 75 -3.56 20.38 10.26
N SER A 76 -2.85 19.53 10.99
CA SER A 76 -2.56 19.76 12.40
C SER A 76 -1.66 20.99 12.63
N ALA A 77 -2.02 21.83 13.60
CA ALA A 77 -1.24 23.01 13.99
C ALA A 77 -0.10 22.70 15.00
N GLU A 78 0.00 21.46 15.45
CA GLU A 78 0.99 21.05 16.45
C GLU A 78 2.44 21.22 15.98
N PRO A 79 3.40 21.37 16.89
CA PRO A 79 4.82 21.37 16.56
C PRO A 79 5.22 20.10 15.79
N MET A 80 6.13 20.26 14.82
CA MET A 80 6.60 19.17 13.97
C MET A 80 7.12 17.98 14.79
N GLN A 81 7.84 18.23 15.89
CA GLN A 81 8.35 17.19 16.78
C GLN A 81 7.23 16.35 17.42
N THR A 82 6.19 17.01 17.94
CA THR A 82 5.00 16.36 18.52
C THR A 82 4.28 15.51 17.48
N LYS A 83 4.12 16.04 16.25
CA LYS A 83 3.45 15.31 15.15
C LYS A 83 4.19 14.03 14.77
N TRP A 84 5.51 14.08 14.68
CA TRP A 84 6.34 12.92 14.30
C TRP A 84 6.50 11.86 15.39
N ASN A 85 6.58 12.28 16.65
CA ASN A 85 7.06 11.41 17.72
C ASN A 85 5.98 11.00 18.72
N GLU A 86 4.86 11.72 18.78
CA GLU A 86 3.84 11.51 19.80
C GLU A 86 2.45 11.33 19.17
N MET A 87 1.97 12.34 18.44
CA MET A 87 0.57 12.40 18.02
C MET A 87 0.21 11.40 16.91
N TYR A 88 1.03 11.29 15.87
CA TYR A 88 0.73 10.45 14.70
C TYR A 88 1.68 9.27 14.56
N GLN A 89 2.45 8.93 15.59
CA GLN A 89 3.53 7.94 15.47
C GLN A 89 3.00 6.58 14.99
N LYS A 90 1.83 6.15 15.50
CA LYS A 90 1.21 4.88 15.13
C LYS A 90 0.78 4.88 13.66
N GLU A 91 0.09 5.92 13.22
CA GLU A 91 -0.40 6.09 11.85
C GLU A 91 0.75 6.19 10.85
N LEU A 92 1.82 6.90 11.20
CA LEU A 92 3.03 7.01 10.38
C LEU A 92 3.72 5.65 10.20
N ILE A 93 3.76 4.82 11.25
CA ILE A 93 4.28 3.46 11.17
C ILE A 93 3.36 2.61 10.28
N GLU A 94 2.05 2.71 10.47
CA GLU A 94 1.10 1.88 9.75
C GLU A 94 1.05 2.22 8.26
N MET A 95 1.01 3.49 7.88
CA MET A 95 1.05 3.89 6.46
C MET A 95 2.35 3.45 5.79
N SER A 96 3.46 3.41 6.54
CA SER A 96 4.74 2.91 6.03
C SER A 96 4.69 1.40 5.83
N ARG A 97 4.10 0.67 6.77
CA ARG A 97 3.94 -0.78 6.70
C ARG A 97 3.13 -1.18 5.48
N VAL A 98 1.96 -0.57 5.27
CA VAL A 98 1.09 -0.93 4.12
C VAL A 98 1.74 -0.61 2.79
N HIS A 99 2.49 0.50 2.69
CA HIS A 99 3.29 0.81 1.50
C HIS A 99 4.35 -0.26 1.23
N ILE A 100 5.13 -0.64 2.26
CA ILE A 100 6.17 -1.66 2.14
C ILE A 100 5.57 -3.00 1.72
N MET A 101 4.43 -3.40 2.29
CA MET A 101 3.77 -4.66 1.96
C MET A 101 3.26 -4.66 0.50
N LEU A 102 2.66 -3.55 0.04
CA LEU A 102 2.26 -3.40 -1.35
C LEU A 102 3.45 -3.49 -2.31
N VAL A 103 4.52 -2.74 -2.06
CA VAL A 103 5.73 -2.78 -2.91
C VAL A 103 6.34 -4.19 -2.91
N THR A 104 6.39 -4.85 -1.75
CA THR A 104 6.88 -6.22 -1.64
C THR A 104 6.04 -7.19 -2.48
N TYR A 105 4.70 -7.06 -2.42
CA TYR A 105 3.79 -7.86 -3.22
C TYR A 105 4.01 -7.64 -4.73
N GLN A 106 4.11 -6.38 -5.16
CA GLN A 106 4.36 -6.02 -6.56
C GLN A 106 5.70 -6.60 -7.06
N MET A 107 6.77 -6.44 -6.26
CA MET A 107 8.07 -7.01 -6.57
C MET A 107 8.05 -8.54 -6.63
N PHE A 108 7.32 -9.20 -5.73
CA PHE A 108 7.17 -10.65 -5.77
C PHE A 108 6.42 -11.07 -7.05
N ARG A 109 5.32 -10.40 -7.36
CA ARG A 109 4.50 -10.65 -8.54
C ARG A 109 5.29 -10.48 -9.84
N ASP A 110 6.13 -9.45 -9.92
CA ASP A 110 7.02 -9.23 -11.06
C ASP A 110 8.17 -10.24 -11.09
N GLY A 111 8.72 -10.61 -9.93
CA GLY A 111 9.74 -11.64 -9.79
C GLY A 111 9.29 -12.98 -10.37
N ILE A 112 8.03 -13.37 -10.18
CA ILE A 112 7.44 -14.62 -10.72
C ILE A 112 7.47 -14.63 -12.26
N LYS A 113 7.37 -13.47 -12.91
CA LYS A 113 7.39 -13.35 -14.37
C LYS A 113 8.78 -13.57 -14.97
N SER A 114 9.82 -13.66 -14.15
CA SER A 114 11.20 -13.83 -14.61
C SER A 114 11.37 -15.08 -15.46
N SER A 115 12.10 -14.93 -16.57
CA SER A 115 12.30 -16.00 -17.57
C SER A 115 13.11 -17.19 -17.06
N TRP A 116 13.91 -17.01 -16.01
CA TRP A 116 14.76 -18.06 -15.44
C TRP A 116 14.01 -19.02 -14.50
N ILE A 117 12.77 -18.70 -14.12
CA ILE A 117 11.96 -19.54 -13.22
C ILE A 117 11.19 -20.58 -14.05
N GLN A 118 11.29 -21.85 -13.65
CA GLN A 118 10.55 -22.94 -14.30
C GLN A 118 9.03 -22.81 -14.09
N GLU A 119 8.24 -23.24 -15.07
CA GLU A 119 6.79 -23.06 -15.07
C GLU A 119 6.07 -23.72 -13.88
N ASN A 120 6.52 -24.92 -13.49
CA ASN A 120 5.98 -25.60 -12.30
C ASN A 120 6.30 -24.81 -11.02
N THR A 121 7.50 -24.24 -10.92
CA THR A 121 7.90 -23.39 -9.79
C THR A 121 7.08 -22.09 -9.76
N LYS A 122 6.78 -21.49 -10.92
CA LYS A 122 5.92 -20.29 -10.99
C LYS A 122 4.55 -20.53 -10.39
N LYS A 123 3.94 -21.70 -10.62
CA LYS A 123 2.64 -22.04 -9.99
C LYS A 123 2.72 -22.02 -8.47
N HIS A 124 3.77 -22.61 -7.89
CA HIS A 124 3.97 -22.61 -6.44
C HIS A 124 4.24 -21.19 -5.91
N LEU A 125 5.06 -20.40 -6.61
CA LEU A 125 5.33 -19.02 -6.23
C LEU A 125 4.09 -18.13 -6.34
N CYS A 126 3.23 -18.32 -7.35
CA CYS A 126 1.93 -17.66 -7.45
C CYS A 126 1.07 -17.95 -6.21
N ASN A 127 1.00 -19.22 -5.78
CA ASN A 127 0.25 -19.57 -4.58
C ASN A 127 0.84 -18.91 -3.32
N LEU A 128 2.16 -18.88 -3.18
CA LEU A 128 2.82 -18.17 -2.07
C LEU A 128 2.55 -16.67 -2.11
N CYS A 129 2.52 -16.05 -3.29
CA CYS A 129 2.20 -14.65 -3.47
C CYS A 129 0.75 -14.34 -3.06
N LYS A 130 -0.20 -15.23 -3.42
CA LYS A 130 -1.60 -15.14 -2.97
C LYS A 130 -1.72 -15.23 -1.45
N VAL A 131 -1.05 -16.21 -0.85
CA VAL A 131 -1.05 -16.38 0.62
C VAL A 131 -0.43 -15.17 1.31
N PHE A 132 0.64 -14.60 0.75
CA PHE A 132 1.27 -13.39 1.28
C PHE A 132 0.28 -12.21 1.35
N ALA A 133 -0.43 -11.91 0.24
CA ALA A 133 -1.41 -10.83 0.22
C ALA A 133 -2.59 -11.10 1.16
N ALA A 134 -3.15 -12.31 1.11
CA ALA A 134 -4.28 -12.69 1.96
C ALA A 134 -3.93 -12.60 3.46
N HIS A 135 -2.74 -13.04 3.85
CA HIS A 135 -2.27 -12.95 5.23
C HIS A 135 -2.07 -11.50 5.68
N ASP A 136 -1.53 -10.62 4.83
CA ASP A 136 -1.38 -9.20 5.17
C ASP A 136 -2.74 -8.50 5.36
N VAL A 137 -3.68 -8.74 4.45
CA VAL A 137 -5.04 -8.19 4.53
C VAL A 137 -5.78 -8.74 5.75
N TYR A 138 -5.69 -10.05 6.02
CA TYR A 138 -6.34 -10.67 7.18
C TYR A 138 -5.87 -10.06 8.50
N ASN A 139 -4.57 -9.83 8.66
CA ASN A 139 -4.02 -9.24 9.87
C ASN A 139 -4.46 -7.79 10.09
N ASP A 140 -4.73 -7.04 9.02
CA ASP A 140 -5.28 -5.68 9.10
C ASP A 140 -6.73 -5.67 9.57
N CYS A 141 -7.56 -6.60 9.05
CA CYS A 141 -8.96 -6.71 9.47
C CYS A 141 -9.14 -7.22 10.90
N SER A 142 -8.10 -7.82 11.49
CA SER A 142 -8.14 -8.45 12.81
C SER A 142 -7.61 -7.56 13.94
N SER A 143 -7.11 -6.36 13.62
CA SER A 143 -6.52 -5.40 14.56
C SER A 143 -7.42 -4.20 14.85
#